data_AF-A0A1V5P3W1-F1
#
_entry.id   AF-A0A1V5P3W1-F1
#
_cell.length_a   1.000
_cell.length_b   1.000
_cell.length_c   1.000
_cell.angle_alpha   90.00
_cell.angle_beta   90.00
_cell.angle_gamma   90.00
#
_symmetry.space_group_name_H-M   'P 1'
#
loop_
_entity.id
_entity.type
_entity.pdbx_description
1 polymer ?
#
loop_
_entity_poly.entity_id
_entity_poly.type
_entity_poly.pdbx_seq_one_letter_code
_entity_poly.pdbx_strand_id
1 'polypeptide(L)'
;MSQKDLEKGLPGFNHTYVKLKDGVFCGGGLILLDPGICNEYRLNLMNKMIQVRKNPLEMAKILGAKTLFKIVSGQATREDLEKRTSEVFKCKAISIITPYIEIGINIDKPEELDLIRSSG
;
A
#
# COMPACT_ATOMS: atom_id res chain seq x y z
N MET A 1 5.43 2.29 -4.77
CA MET A 1 6.85 2.50 -5.11
C MET A 1 7.64 1.21 -4.85
N SER A 2 8.73 0.94 -5.56
CA SER A 2 9.59 -0.22 -5.29
C SER A 2 10.64 0.10 -4.23
N GLN A 3 11.07 -0.90 -3.45
CA GLN A 3 12.19 -0.75 -2.52
C GLN A 3 13.48 -0.31 -3.24
N LYS A 4 13.68 -0.78 -4.48
CA LYS A 4 14.86 -0.44 -5.29
C LYS A 4 14.90 1.04 -5.63
N ASP A 5 13.76 1.64 -5.95
CA ASP A 5 13.69 3.08 -6.27
C ASP A 5 13.96 3.93 -5.02
N LEU A 6 13.38 3.54 -3.87
CA LEU A 6 13.60 4.26 -2.61
C LEU A 6 15.07 4.17 -2.17
N GLU A 7 15.67 2.98 -2.19
CA GLU A 7 17.08 2.81 -1.83
C GLU A 7 18.02 3.56 -2.78
N LYS A 8 17.67 3.71 -4.05
CA LYS A 8 18.47 4.47 -5.02
C LYS A 8 18.39 5.97 -4.77
N GLY A 9 17.20 6.50 -4.45
CA GLY A 9 16.99 7.94 -4.32
C GLY A 9 17.20 8.48 -2.90
N LEU A 10 17.03 7.64 -1.87
CA LEU A 10 17.25 8.00 -0.48
C LEU A 10 17.78 6.78 0.32
N PRO A 11 19.08 6.43 0.14
CA PRO A 11 19.67 5.26 0.76
C PRO A 11 19.53 5.27 2.28
N GLY A 12 19.21 4.11 2.86
CA GLY A 12 19.07 3.97 4.32
C GLY A 12 17.77 4.55 4.90
N PHE A 13 16.85 5.08 4.09
CA PHE A 13 15.53 5.49 4.56
C PHE A 13 14.69 4.27 4.99
N ASN A 14 14.29 4.25 6.24
CA ASN A 14 13.49 3.14 6.78
C ASN A 14 12.02 3.32 6.39
N HIS A 15 11.45 2.33 5.71
CA HIS A 15 10.04 2.33 5.32
C HIS A 15 9.40 0.97 5.63
N THR A 16 8.08 0.95 5.77
CA THR A 16 7.33 -0.31 5.80
C THR A 16 7.19 -0.88 4.39
N TYR A 17 7.70 -2.10 4.19
CA TYR A 17 7.63 -2.81 2.93
C TYR A 17 6.71 -4.02 2.99
N VAL A 18 6.11 -4.35 1.86
CA VAL A 18 5.38 -5.59 1.63
C VAL A 18 6.14 -6.38 0.58
N LYS A 19 6.51 -7.62 0.94
CA LYS A 19 7.11 -8.58 0.01
C LYS A 19 6.01 -9.31 -0.74
N LEU A 20 6.02 -9.16 -2.06
CA LEU A 20 5.17 -9.87 -3.00
C LEU A 20 6.05 -10.77 -3.89
N LYS A 21 5.42 -11.71 -4.58
CA LYS A 21 6.09 -12.64 -5.49
C LYS A 21 6.75 -11.92 -6.67
N ASP A 22 6.18 -10.79 -7.08
CA ASP A 22 6.61 -9.95 -8.21
C ASP A 22 7.42 -8.71 -7.78
N GLY A 23 7.80 -8.59 -6.50
CA GLY A 23 8.70 -7.55 -6.02
C GLY A 23 8.49 -7.15 -4.56
N VAL A 24 9.27 -6.17 -4.11
CA VAL A 24 9.13 -5.58 -2.77
C VAL A 24 8.72 -4.13 -2.93
N PHE A 25 7.59 -3.78 -2.31
CA PHE A 25 6.94 -2.49 -2.53
C PHE A 25 6.58 -1.83 -1.21
N CYS A 26 6.48 -0.52 -1.25
CA CYS A 26 5.89 0.29 -0.20
C CYS A 26 4.70 1.09 -0.76
N GLY A 27 3.77 1.42 0.14
CA GLY A 27 2.67 2.31 -0.15
C GLY A 27 3.16 3.74 -0.45
N GLY A 28 2.45 4.45 -1.31
CA GLY A 28 2.57 5.90 -1.41
C GLY A 28 1.55 6.60 -0.51
N GLY A 29 1.65 7.92 -0.44
CA GLY A 29 0.68 8.82 0.20
C GLY A 29 -0.44 9.31 -0.72
N LEU A 30 -0.50 8.82 -1.97
CA LEU A 30 -1.49 9.22 -2.96
C LEU A 30 -2.41 8.06 -3.34
N ILE A 31 -3.70 8.38 -3.47
CA ILE A 31 -4.73 7.50 -4.03
C ILE A 31 -5.50 8.32 -5.07
N LEU A 32 -5.75 7.71 -6.23
CA LEU A 32 -6.57 8.30 -7.29
C LEU A 32 -7.92 7.60 -7.29
N LEU A 33 -9.00 8.39 -7.26
CA LEU A 33 -10.37 7.91 -7.22
C LEU A 33 -11.19 8.62 -8.28
N ASP A 34 -11.99 7.86 -9.02
CA ASP A 34 -13.09 8.43 -9.81
C ASP A 34 -14.20 8.84 -8.82
N PRO A 35 -14.63 10.12 -8.78
CA PRO A 35 -15.72 10.54 -7.91
C PRO A 35 -16.99 9.70 -8.08
N GLY A 36 -17.26 9.18 -9.28
CA GLY A 36 -18.41 8.33 -9.59
C GLY A 36 -18.42 6.97 -8.88
N ILE A 37 -17.27 6.50 -8.35
CA ILE A 37 -17.23 5.27 -7.58
C ILE A 37 -17.59 5.47 -6.09
N CYS A 38 -17.66 6.71 -5.60
CA CYS A 38 -17.93 7.03 -4.20
C CYS A 38 -19.41 6.87 -3.82
N ASN A 39 -19.90 5.64 -3.76
CA ASN A 39 -21.24 5.32 -3.25
C ASN A 39 -21.19 4.86 -1.77
N GLU A 40 -22.36 4.81 -1.14
CA GLU A 40 -22.51 4.48 0.27
C GLU A 40 -21.85 3.14 0.65
N TYR A 41 -21.98 2.12 -0.22
CA TYR A 41 -21.35 0.81 0.00
C TYR A 41 -19.82 0.93 0.13
N ARG A 42 -19.16 1.60 -0.81
CA ARG A 42 -17.69 1.72 -0.82
C ARG A 42 -17.19 2.63 0.30
N LEU A 43 -17.93 3.68 0.62
CA LEU A 43 -17.61 4.57 1.75
C LEU A 43 -17.70 3.81 3.09
N ASN A 44 -18.77 3.04 3.31
CA ASN A 44 -18.94 2.22 4.52
C ASN A 44 -17.86 1.14 4.63
N LEU A 45 -17.53 0.48 3.52
CA LEU A 45 -16.46 -0.50 3.47
C LEU A 45 -15.10 0.14 3.80
N MET A 46 -14.77 1.29 3.20
CA MET A 46 -13.52 2.01 3.45
C MET A 46 -13.42 2.45 4.91
N ASN A 47 -14.50 2.99 5.47
CA ASN A 47 -14.59 3.35 6.90
C ASN A 47 -14.34 2.14 7.81
N LYS A 48 -14.97 1.00 7.50
CA LYS A 48 -14.74 -0.24 8.25
C LYS A 48 -13.28 -0.68 8.18
N MET A 49 -12.67 -0.68 6.99
CA MET A 49 -11.26 -1.04 6.81
C MET A 49 -10.32 -0.12 7.60
N ILE A 50 -10.60 1.18 7.64
CA ILE A 50 -9.83 2.15 8.44
C ILE A 50 -9.95 1.83 9.94
N GLN A 51 -11.15 1.55 10.43
CA GLN A 51 -11.38 1.20 11.83
C GLN A 51 -10.63 -0.08 12.24
N VAL A 52 -10.63 -1.10 11.38
CA VAL A 52 -10.00 -2.39 11.67
C VAL A 52 -8.54 -2.49 11.18
N ARG A 53 -7.93 -1.40 10.71
CA ARG A 53 -6.59 -1.42 10.07
C ARG A 53 -5.47 -1.99 10.94
N LYS A 54 -5.64 -1.96 12.27
CA LYS A 54 -4.69 -2.52 13.25
C LYS A 54 -5.09 -3.93 13.73
N ASN A 55 -6.17 -4.51 13.20
CA ASN A 55 -6.68 -5.83 13.55
C ASN A 55 -6.60 -6.78 12.35
N PRO A 56 -5.56 -7.63 12.27
CA PRO A 56 -5.36 -8.54 11.14
C PRO A 56 -6.49 -9.53 10.91
N LEU A 57 -7.15 -10.02 11.98
CA LEU A 57 -8.23 -11.00 11.87
C LEU A 57 -9.48 -10.39 11.24
N GLU A 58 -9.84 -9.17 11.65
CA GLU A 58 -10.97 -8.45 11.04
C GLU A 58 -10.66 -8.04 9.60
N MET A 59 -9.42 -7.63 9.32
CA MET A 59 -8.98 -7.37 7.96
C MET A 59 -9.07 -8.64 7.08
N ALA A 60 -8.75 -9.82 7.64
CA ALA A 60 -8.89 -11.10 6.95
C ALA A 60 -10.34 -11.43 6.57
N LYS A 61 -11.32 -11.04 7.40
CA LYS A 61 -12.75 -11.21 7.08
C LYS A 61 -13.18 -10.38 5.88
N ILE A 62 -12.53 -9.23 5.66
CA ILE A 62 -12.81 -8.34 4.53
C ILE A 62 -12.05 -8.81 3.28
N LEU A 63 -10.73 -8.95 3.38
CA LEU A 63 -9.84 -9.28 2.27
C LEU A 63 -9.82 -10.78 1.91
N GLY A 64 -10.36 -11.64 2.76
CA GLY A 64 -10.37 -13.09 2.60
C GLY A 64 -9.08 -13.76 3.10
N ALA A 65 -9.23 -14.90 3.78
CA ALA A 65 -8.12 -15.64 4.38
C ALA A 65 -7.05 -16.07 3.36
N LYS A 66 -7.46 -16.46 2.13
CA LYS A 66 -6.54 -16.83 1.05
C LYS A 66 -5.61 -15.68 0.67
N THR A 67 -6.13 -14.47 0.56
CA THR A 67 -5.35 -13.26 0.23
C THR A 67 -4.36 -12.97 1.34
N LEU A 68 -4.82 -12.98 2.60
CA LEU A 68 -3.94 -12.72 3.73
C LEU A 68 -2.82 -13.78 3.84
N PHE A 69 -3.15 -15.05 3.66
CA PHE A 69 -2.17 -16.14 3.65
C PHE A 69 -1.12 -15.94 2.54
N LYS A 70 -1.54 -15.57 1.33
CA LYS A 70 -0.62 -15.26 0.23
C LYS A 70 0.29 -14.07 0.55
N ILE A 71 -0.22 -13.02 1.19
CA ILE A 71 0.59 -11.85 1.59
C ILE A 71 1.63 -12.26 2.64
N VAL A 72 1.20 -12.92 3.73
CA VAL A 72 2.10 -13.31 4.83
C VAL A 72 3.14 -14.33 4.38
N SER A 73 2.78 -15.24 3.47
CA SER A 73 3.74 -16.20 2.88
C SER A 73 4.59 -15.60 1.74
N GLY A 74 4.39 -14.33 1.37
CA GLY A 74 5.11 -13.68 0.27
C GLY A 74 4.78 -14.24 -1.12
N GLN A 75 3.67 -14.97 -1.25
CA GLN A 75 3.23 -15.60 -2.51
C GLN A 75 2.22 -14.76 -3.29
N ALA A 76 1.67 -13.70 -2.70
CA ALA A 76 0.77 -12.77 -3.41
C ALA A 76 1.53 -12.03 -4.50
N THR A 77 0.91 -11.84 -5.66
CA THR A 77 1.36 -10.87 -6.68
C THR A 77 0.60 -9.55 -6.51
N ARG A 78 1.05 -8.47 -7.14
CA ARG A 78 0.24 -7.25 -7.28
C ARG A 78 -1.11 -7.53 -7.91
N GLU A 79 -1.14 -8.34 -8.98
CA GLU A 79 -2.36 -8.69 -9.69
C GLU A 79 -3.36 -9.44 -8.78
N ASP A 80 -2.88 -10.33 -7.90
CA ASP A 80 -3.73 -10.97 -6.88
C ASP A 80 -4.43 -9.92 -5.99
N LEU A 81 -3.67 -8.89 -5.56
CA LEU A 81 -4.19 -7.83 -4.70
C LEU A 81 -5.13 -6.88 -5.43
N GLU A 82 -4.80 -6.50 -6.66
CA GLU A 82 -5.65 -5.68 -7.54
C GLU A 82 -6.99 -6.38 -7.82
N LYS A 83 -6.94 -7.67 -8.18
CA LYS A 83 -8.12 -8.50 -8.39
C LYS A 83 -8.97 -8.56 -7.13
N ARG A 84 -8.37 -8.89 -5.98
CA ARG A 84 -9.12 -9.02 -4.74
C ARG A 84 -9.73 -7.69 -4.29
N THR A 85 -8.98 -6.60 -4.41
CA THR A 85 -9.47 -5.26 -4.09
C THR A 85 -10.63 -4.88 -5.01
N SER A 86 -10.51 -5.21 -6.29
CA SER A 86 -11.58 -4.96 -7.26
C SER A 86 -12.86 -5.73 -6.95
N GLU A 87 -12.74 -7.00 -6.54
CA GLU A 87 -13.88 -7.82 -6.10
C GLU A 87 -14.55 -7.26 -4.84
N VAL A 88 -13.74 -6.86 -3.84
CA VAL A 88 -14.21 -6.36 -2.54
C VAL A 88 -14.89 -5.00 -2.69
N PHE A 89 -14.28 -4.09 -3.44
CA PHE A 89 -14.84 -2.75 -3.68
C PHE A 89 -15.85 -2.71 -4.83
N LYS A 90 -15.99 -3.79 -5.62
CA LYS A 90 -16.87 -3.84 -6.81
C LYS A 90 -16.58 -2.71 -7.81
N CYS A 91 -15.31 -2.36 -7.99
CA CYS A 91 -14.85 -1.39 -8.98
C CYS A 91 -13.44 -1.77 -9.43
N LYS A 92 -12.97 -1.24 -10.55
CA LYS A 92 -11.59 -1.49 -10.98
C LYS A 92 -10.62 -0.83 -9.98
N ALA A 93 -9.77 -1.64 -9.36
CA ALA A 93 -8.68 -1.20 -8.51
C ALA A 93 -7.36 -1.70 -9.11
N ILE A 94 -6.43 -0.77 -9.34
CA ILE A 94 -5.10 -1.06 -9.83
C ILE A 94 -4.07 -0.39 -8.94
N SER A 95 -2.87 -0.94 -8.91
CA SER A 95 -1.74 -0.38 -8.20
C SER A 95 -0.75 0.26 -9.18
N ILE A 96 -0.40 1.52 -8.91
CA ILE A 96 0.50 2.31 -9.76
C ILE A 96 1.94 2.14 -9.25
N ILE A 97 2.83 1.59 -10.08
CA ILE A 97 4.27 1.67 -9.83
C ILE A 97 4.79 3.00 -10.34
N THR A 98 5.66 3.60 -9.55
CA THR A 98 6.20 4.93 -9.79
C THR A 98 7.60 5.00 -9.21
N PRO A 99 8.54 5.64 -9.93
CA PRO A 99 9.91 5.87 -9.46
C PRO A 99 10.03 7.13 -8.59
N TYR A 100 8.97 7.97 -8.53
CA TYR A 100 8.96 9.20 -7.73
C TYR A 100 8.84 8.85 -6.25
N ILE A 101 9.93 8.98 -5.50
CA ILE A 101 10.00 8.55 -4.11
C ILE A 101 9.30 9.51 -3.15
N GLU A 102 9.18 10.76 -3.56
CA GLU A 102 8.64 11.88 -2.81
C GLU A 102 7.16 11.66 -2.46
N ILE A 103 6.46 10.82 -3.23
CA ILE A 103 5.06 10.50 -2.95
C ILE A 103 4.89 9.57 -1.75
N GLY A 104 5.92 8.82 -1.37
CA GLY A 104 5.85 7.77 -0.34
C GLY A 104 6.61 8.11 0.94
N ILE A 105 7.41 9.17 0.92
CA ILE A 105 8.20 9.60 2.06
C ILE A 105 7.31 10.47 2.96
N ASN A 106 7.24 10.10 4.25
CA ASN A 106 6.72 10.95 5.31
C ASN A 106 7.88 11.34 6.21
N ILE A 107 7.87 12.58 6.72
CA ILE A 107 8.85 13.06 7.70
C ILE A 107 8.14 13.06 9.06
N ASP A 108 8.26 11.94 9.76
CA ASP A 108 7.67 11.71 11.08
C ASP A 108 8.70 11.95 12.20
N LYS A 109 10.01 11.88 11.90
CA LYS A 109 11.09 12.04 12.87
C LYS A 109 12.20 13.01 12.43
N PRO A 110 12.94 13.62 13.38
CA PRO A 110 14.07 14.50 13.05
C PRO A 110 15.15 13.82 12.19
N GLU A 111 15.46 12.55 12.45
CA GLU A 111 16.54 11.85 11.72
C GLU A 111 16.18 11.64 10.23
N GLU A 112 14.90 11.52 9.92
CA GLU A 112 14.40 11.43 8.53
C GLU A 112 14.60 12.75 7.78
N LEU A 113 14.39 13.89 8.47
CA LEU A 113 14.65 15.21 7.91
C LEU A 113 16.15 15.42 7.65
N ASP A 114 17.00 14.99 8.57
CA ASP A 114 18.46 15.09 8.43
C ASP A 114 18.97 14.21 7.28
N LEU A 115 18.42 13.01 7.11
CA LEU A 115 18.73 12.14 5.97
C LEU A 115 18.35 12.79 4.62
N ILE A 116 17.17 13.40 4.53
CA ILE A 116 16.73 14.09 3.31
C ILE A 116 17.65 15.28 2.99
N ARG A 117 18.02 16.08 4.00
CA ARG A 117 18.91 17.24 3.83
C ARG A 117 20.33 16.86 3.40
N SER A 118 20.82 15.69 3.83
CA SER A 118 22.17 15.20 3.49
C SER A 118 22.22 14.43 2.17
N SER A 119 21.07 14.09 1.59
CA SER A 119 20.95 13.34 0.34
C SER A 119 20.72 14.24 -0.89
N GLY A 120 20.80 15.57 -0.71
CA GLY A 120 20.62 16.60 -1.74
C GLY A 120 21.91 17.30 -2.13
#